data_AF-A0A800D7G5-F1
#
_entry.id   AF-A0A800D7G5-F1
#
_cell.length_a   1.000
_cell.length_b   1.000
_cell.length_c   1.000
_cell.angle_alpha   90.00
_cell.angle_beta   90.00
_cell.angle_gamma   90.00
#
_symmetry.space_group_name_H-M   'P 1'
#
loop_
_entity.id
_entity.type
_entity.pdbx_description
1 polymer ?
#
loop_
_entity_poly.entity_id
_entity_poly.type
_entity_poly.pdbx_seq_one_letter_code
_entity_poly.pdbx_strand_id
1 'polypeptide(L)'
;MVASAGNRLRTGLPSFPISAAEGIRRRLAEGADRSMTDQHPDIAALLAVPQNESHRALAARYAPIICLDAREPFLPLAVGYTIFREDADSPSFPRRIELTPPGEPAAALAIEYAIWWDWDIAHLYELEHIWVFVGKDGRVVRGEASWHGRHHSMALDGKLPLEGEKMVVLSQPGQHAFAPGRDWFAAPDQRRAIHRLATRWAGAGGVWVTPLFEGRIASRTPYANTLVRTYLERHAFEPSWDFSQRFVIGEELLVPWPALQAWIPERIAWWVSELARTIPPEELRFLRIAHRGASAHAPENTLAAFRLAAELGADMVELDVRLSADGVPVVIHDPSVDRTTDGVGLVAELTLAELKRLDAGGGERIPSLEEAMETCREVGVGLYIEIKDGQAISPLVELLHHHRLEHGVMVNSSRLDWLAEFKALAPHIPTSVLFSAVNVDPVKLAQAVEADYVHPCWEQRDPHPHRLLSPKWIQRVRKAGLGIITWHEERPEEIAALRQLGVDGICSDRPELLLPSGGQ
;
A
#
# COMPACT_ATOMS: atom_id res chain seq x y z
N MET A 1 -34.83 28.99 37.77
CA MET A 1 -34.84 29.94 36.65
C MET A 1 -33.59 29.71 35.82
N VAL A 2 -33.69 29.86 34.50
CA VAL A 2 -32.71 29.52 33.43
C VAL A 2 -32.74 28.02 33.07
N ALA A 3 -33.50 27.53 32.09
CA ALA A 3 -33.69 27.83 30.66
C ALA A 3 -33.00 26.76 29.79
N SER A 4 -33.82 26.16 28.93
CA SER A 4 -33.54 25.08 27.99
C SER A 4 -32.66 25.51 26.81
N ALA A 5 -31.85 24.58 26.29
CA ALA A 5 -31.68 24.42 24.84
C ALA A 5 -31.14 23.01 24.54
N GLY A 6 -32.02 22.11 24.08
CA GLY A 6 -31.62 20.82 23.53
C GLY A 6 -30.97 21.00 22.17
N ASN A 7 -29.78 20.41 21.99
CA ASN A 7 -29.12 20.39 20.70
C ASN A 7 -29.67 19.20 19.89
N ARG A 8 -30.54 19.50 18.92
CA ARG A 8 -31.07 18.53 17.95
C ARG A 8 -29.92 18.10 17.04
N LEU A 9 -29.52 16.84 17.16
CA LEU A 9 -28.78 16.15 16.11
C LEU A 9 -29.60 16.23 14.82
N ARG A 10 -29.08 16.93 13.81
CA ARG A 10 -29.64 16.94 12.46
C ARG A 10 -29.42 15.56 11.83
N THR A 11 -30.34 14.65 12.08
CA THR A 11 -30.57 13.48 11.23
C THR A 11 -31.27 13.96 9.96
N GLY A 12 -30.57 13.95 8.85
CA GLY A 12 -31.11 14.31 7.55
C GLY A 12 -30.33 13.64 6.43
N LEU A 13 -30.54 12.33 6.26
CA LEU A 13 -30.25 11.64 5.02
C LEU A 13 -31.25 12.14 3.96
N PRO A 14 -30.81 12.64 2.80
CA PRO A 14 -31.68 12.70 1.64
C PRO A 14 -31.63 11.36 0.88
N SER A 15 -32.82 10.84 0.60
CA SER A 15 -33.12 9.67 -0.23
C SER A 15 -33.21 9.99 -1.73
N PHE A 16 -32.94 8.96 -2.55
CA PHE A 16 -33.24 8.73 -3.99
C PHE A 16 -32.08 8.88 -5.02
N PRO A 17 -32.09 8.07 -6.11
CA PRO A 17 -30.91 7.70 -6.85
C PRO A 17 -30.60 8.78 -7.89
N ILE A 18 -29.52 9.52 -7.64
CA ILE A 18 -28.82 10.25 -8.68
C ILE A 18 -28.11 9.17 -9.51
N SER A 19 -28.24 9.20 -10.84
CA SER A 19 -27.47 8.24 -11.67
C SER A 19 -25.99 8.38 -11.33
N ALA A 20 -25.23 7.28 -11.31
CA ALA A 20 -23.80 7.33 -10.97
C ALA A 20 -23.06 8.41 -11.79
N ALA A 21 -23.45 8.63 -13.04
CA ALA A 21 -22.96 9.68 -13.92
C ALA A 21 -23.23 11.12 -13.40
N GLU A 22 -24.39 11.37 -12.80
CA GLU A 22 -24.77 12.70 -12.30
C GLU A 22 -24.17 12.98 -10.92
N GLY A 23 -23.91 11.94 -10.12
CA GLY A 23 -23.10 12.02 -8.89
C GLY A 23 -21.62 12.27 -9.17
N ILE A 24 -21.05 11.63 -10.19
CA ILE A 24 -19.67 11.83 -10.65
C ILE A 24 -19.51 13.23 -11.24
N ARG A 25 -20.40 13.69 -12.13
CA ARG A 25 -20.36 15.06 -12.69
C ARG A 25 -20.42 16.14 -11.60
N ARG A 26 -21.20 15.93 -10.55
CA ARG A 26 -21.31 16.89 -9.45
C ARG A 26 -20.04 16.96 -8.59
N ARG A 27 -19.42 15.82 -8.28
CA ARG A 27 -18.14 15.77 -7.55
C ARG A 27 -16.98 16.35 -8.38
N LEU A 28 -16.98 16.14 -9.70
CA LEU A 28 -16.00 16.74 -10.62
C LEU A 28 -16.18 18.26 -10.76
N ALA A 29 -17.41 18.78 -10.63
CA ALA A 29 -17.69 20.22 -10.70
C ALA A 29 -17.35 20.98 -9.40
N GLU A 30 -17.43 20.32 -8.24
CA GLU A 30 -17.16 20.94 -6.93
C GLU A 30 -15.66 21.12 -6.61
N GLY A 31 -14.75 20.49 -7.38
CA GLY A 31 -13.29 20.56 -7.21
C GLY A 31 -12.53 21.52 -8.13
N ALA A 32 -13.19 22.27 -9.01
CA ALA A 32 -12.52 23.08 -10.03
C ALA A 32 -12.30 24.54 -9.58
N ASP A 33 -11.29 24.80 -8.76
CA ASP A 33 -10.68 26.14 -8.71
C ASP A 33 -9.77 26.30 -9.93
N ARG A 34 -10.20 27.16 -10.87
CA ARG A 34 -9.54 27.34 -12.17
C ARG A 34 -8.48 28.43 -12.06
N SER A 35 -7.23 28.05 -11.76
CA SER A 35 -6.08 28.87 -12.13
C SER A 35 -4.82 28.06 -12.45
N MET A 36 -4.37 28.21 -13.70
CA MET A 36 -3.06 27.89 -14.31
C MET A 36 -2.75 26.42 -14.67
N THR A 37 -2.86 26.17 -15.99
CA THR A 37 -1.92 25.46 -16.87
C THR A 37 -0.92 24.48 -16.23
N ASP A 38 -1.38 23.28 -15.93
CA ASP A 38 -0.65 22.03 -16.18
C ASP A 38 -1.70 21.04 -16.73
N GLN A 39 -1.29 20.11 -17.60
CA GLN A 39 -2.19 19.18 -18.29
C GLN A 39 -2.92 18.28 -17.27
N HIS A 40 -4.07 18.74 -16.78
CA HIS A 40 -4.98 17.92 -16.02
C HIS A 40 -5.46 16.80 -16.96
N PRO A 41 -5.19 15.51 -16.64
CA PRO A 41 -5.71 14.38 -17.40
C PRO A 41 -7.21 14.31 -17.13
N ASP A 42 -7.96 15.12 -17.90
CA ASP A 42 -9.39 15.33 -17.73
C ASP A 42 -10.15 14.08 -18.11
N ILE A 43 -10.84 13.50 -17.13
CA ILE A 43 -11.67 12.34 -17.33
C ILE A 43 -12.81 12.63 -18.32
N ALA A 44 -13.32 13.86 -18.36
CA ALA A 44 -14.33 14.23 -19.35
C ALA A 44 -13.76 14.17 -20.77
N ALA A 45 -12.49 14.53 -20.95
CA ALA A 45 -11.81 14.41 -22.24
C ALA A 45 -11.57 12.93 -22.62
N LEU A 46 -11.18 12.08 -21.66
CA LEU A 46 -11.07 10.63 -21.87
C LEU A 46 -12.42 10.03 -22.32
N LEU A 47 -13.49 10.31 -21.60
CA LEU A 47 -14.83 9.78 -21.88
C LEU A 47 -15.44 10.32 -23.19
N ALA A 48 -14.90 11.42 -23.71
CA ALA A 48 -15.29 12.03 -24.98
C ALA A 48 -14.40 11.61 -26.18
N VAL A 49 -13.44 10.69 -25.99
CA VAL A 49 -12.59 10.20 -27.08
C VAL A 49 -13.45 9.63 -28.23
N PRO A 50 -13.20 10.05 -29.48
CA PRO A 50 -13.88 9.47 -30.65
C PRO A 50 -13.67 7.96 -30.71
N GLN A 51 -14.76 7.23 -30.88
CA GLN A 51 -14.77 5.77 -30.87
C GLN A 51 -15.90 5.22 -31.75
N ASN A 52 -15.88 3.92 -32.01
CA ASN A 52 -16.91 3.29 -32.84
C ASN A 52 -18.20 3.10 -32.02
N GLU A 53 -19.24 3.88 -32.35
CA GLU A 53 -20.53 3.85 -31.65
C GLU A 53 -21.19 2.46 -31.64
N SER A 54 -21.06 1.69 -32.72
CA SER A 54 -21.62 0.32 -32.76
C SER A 54 -20.90 -0.64 -31.80
N HIS A 55 -19.59 -0.48 -31.65
CA HIS A 55 -18.80 -1.27 -30.70
C HIS A 55 -19.10 -0.84 -29.26
N ARG A 56 -19.21 0.46 -29.02
CA ARG A 56 -19.54 1.03 -27.72
C ARG A 56 -20.93 0.59 -27.24
N ALA A 57 -21.94 0.67 -28.11
CA ALA A 57 -23.29 0.19 -27.81
C ALA A 57 -23.32 -1.33 -27.55
N LEU A 58 -22.54 -2.11 -28.30
CA LEU A 58 -22.39 -3.55 -28.06
C LEU A 58 -21.76 -3.84 -26.69
N ALA A 59 -20.71 -3.11 -26.33
CA ALA A 59 -20.08 -3.21 -25.01
C ALA A 59 -21.05 -2.78 -23.89
N ALA A 60 -21.82 -1.71 -24.07
CA ALA A 60 -22.80 -1.23 -23.09
C ALA A 60 -23.93 -2.25 -22.82
N ARG A 61 -24.40 -2.93 -23.88
CA ARG A 61 -25.45 -3.95 -23.79
C ARG A 61 -25.09 -5.05 -22.78
N TYR A 62 -23.87 -5.57 -22.86
CA TYR A 62 -23.38 -6.65 -22.01
C TYR A 62 -22.57 -6.19 -20.79
N ALA A 63 -22.42 -4.86 -20.60
CA ALA A 63 -21.61 -4.32 -19.52
C ALA A 63 -22.13 -4.79 -18.14
N PRO A 64 -21.26 -5.31 -17.28
CA PRO A 64 -21.65 -5.94 -16.02
C PRO A 64 -22.23 -4.93 -15.02
N ILE A 65 -22.95 -5.47 -14.03
CA ILE A 65 -23.43 -4.74 -12.86
C ILE A 65 -22.53 -5.12 -11.69
N ILE A 66 -21.91 -4.13 -11.07
CA ILE A 66 -21.02 -4.33 -9.92
C ILE A 66 -21.80 -4.05 -8.65
N CYS A 67 -21.85 -5.00 -7.73
CA CYS A 67 -22.41 -4.83 -6.39
C CYS A 67 -21.26 -4.61 -5.42
N LEU A 68 -21.15 -3.39 -4.91
CA LEU A 68 -20.12 -2.93 -3.98
C LEU A 68 -20.67 -2.97 -2.56
N ASP A 69 -19.77 -2.97 -1.58
CA ASP A 69 -20.14 -2.73 -0.18
C ASP A 69 -20.90 -1.41 -0.04
N ALA A 70 -21.94 -1.38 0.81
CA ALA A 70 -22.75 -0.20 1.06
C ALA A 70 -21.94 0.97 1.66
N ARG A 71 -20.73 0.71 2.16
CA ARG A 71 -19.79 1.69 2.69
C ARG A 71 -18.56 1.91 1.81
N GLU A 72 -18.54 1.34 0.61
CA GLU A 72 -17.41 1.49 -0.31
C GLU A 72 -17.19 2.98 -0.66
N PRO A 73 -16.02 3.56 -0.33
CA PRO A 73 -15.77 4.97 -0.55
C PRO A 73 -15.52 5.32 -2.03
N PHE A 74 -15.04 4.36 -2.83
CA PHE A 74 -14.57 4.58 -4.19
C PHE A 74 -15.43 3.85 -5.23
N LEU A 75 -15.71 4.53 -6.34
CA LEU A 75 -16.52 4.01 -7.44
C LEU A 75 -15.72 4.01 -8.74
N PRO A 76 -16.03 3.11 -9.69
CA PRO A 76 -15.42 3.15 -11.02
C PRO A 76 -15.65 4.50 -11.69
N LEU A 77 -14.65 4.95 -12.45
CA LEU A 77 -14.68 6.24 -13.14
C LEU A 77 -14.64 6.12 -14.67
N ALA A 78 -13.99 5.09 -15.19
CA ALA A 78 -13.93 4.78 -16.61
C ALA A 78 -13.79 3.28 -16.82
N VAL A 79 -14.20 2.77 -17.99
CA VAL A 79 -14.10 1.36 -18.34
C VAL A 79 -13.56 1.23 -19.76
N GLY A 80 -12.33 0.72 -19.86
CA GLY A 80 -11.72 0.32 -21.13
C GLY A 80 -12.38 -0.95 -21.64
N TYR A 81 -12.77 -0.98 -22.92
CA TYR A 81 -13.30 -2.21 -23.53
C TYR A 81 -12.46 -2.70 -24.70
N THR A 82 -12.40 -4.03 -24.83
CA THR A 82 -11.86 -4.75 -25.99
C THR A 82 -12.86 -5.81 -26.43
N ILE A 83 -13.15 -5.89 -27.75
CA ILE A 83 -14.06 -6.89 -28.31
C ILE A 83 -13.25 -7.90 -29.13
N PHE A 84 -13.36 -9.17 -28.76
CA PHE A 84 -12.69 -10.29 -29.42
C PHE A 84 -13.69 -11.02 -30.31
N ARG A 85 -13.34 -11.22 -31.57
CA ARG A 85 -14.11 -12.04 -32.54
C ARG A 85 -13.38 -13.32 -32.97
N GLU A 86 -12.16 -13.48 -32.46
CA GLU A 86 -11.27 -14.60 -32.62
C GLU A 86 -10.42 -14.72 -31.35
N ASP A 87 -9.76 -15.87 -31.18
CA ASP A 87 -8.86 -16.08 -30.06
C ASP A 87 -7.66 -15.14 -30.15
N ALA A 88 -7.37 -14.42 -29.07
CA ALA A 88 -6.24 -13.51 -29.00
C ALA A 88 -5.77 -13.32 -27.56
N ASP A 89 -4.57 -12.78 -27.40
CA ASP A 89 -4.08 -12.40 -26.07
C ASP A 89 -4.78 -11.11 -25.62
N SER A 90 -5.12 -11.04 -24.33
CA SER A 90 -5.68 -9.84 -23.74
C SER A 90 -4.63 -8.72 -23.77
N PRO A 91 -4.99 -7.50 -24.21
CA PRO A 91 -4.08 -6.36 -24.22
C PRO A 91 -3.93 -5.68 -22.86
N SER A 92 -4.75 -6.06 -21.87
CA SER A 92 -4.84 -5.41 -20.56
C SER A 92 -4.54 -6.35 -19.39
N PHE A 93 -4.54 -7.66 -19.62
CA PHE A 93 -4.31 -8.69 -18.61
C PHE A 93 -3.46 -9.84 -19.17
N PRO A 94 -2.54 -10.45 -18.39
CA PRO A 94 -1.66 -11.52 -18.87
C PRO A 94 -2.41 -12.87 -19.05
N ARG A 95 -3.28 -12.96 -20.06
CA ARG A 95 -4.04 -14.15 -20.42
C ARG A 95 -4.37 -14.22 -21.90
N ARG A 96 -4.71 -15.42 -22.37
CA ARG A 96 -5.33 -15.65 -23.67
C ARG A 96 -6.85 -15.70 -23.55
N ILE A 97 -7.55 -15.06 -24.46
CA ILE A 97 -9.00 -15.14 -24.63
C ILE A 97 -9.28 -16.22 -25.67
N GLU A 98 -9.97 -17.28 -25.24
CA GLU A 98 -10.39 -18.38 -26.10
C GLU A 98 -11.91 -18.34 -26.25
N LEU A 99 -12.42 -18.34 -27.48
CA LEU A 99 -13.86 -18.32 -27.78
C LEU A 99 -14.47 -19.72 -27.77
N THR A 100 -13.68 -20.74 -28.10
CA THR A 100 -14.11 -22.15 -28.10
C THR A 100 -13.19 -23.07 -27.29
N PRO A 101 -13.02 -22.84 -25.98
CA PRO A 101 -12.21 -23.71 -25.15
C PRO A 101 -12.82 -25.12 -25.04
N PRO A 102 -11.99 -26.18 -24.98
CA PRO A 102 -12.48 -27.56 -24.85
C PRO A 102 -13.31 -27.76 -23.58
N GLY A 103 -14.49 -28.39 -23.70
CA GLY A 103 -15.36 -28.70 -22.56
C GLY A 103 -16.21 -27.54 -22.06
N GLU A 104 -16.14 -26.38 -22.70
CA GLU A 104 -16.85 -25.16 -22.33
C GLU A 104 -17.79 -24.66 -23.46
N PRO A 105 -18.84 -23.89 -23.13
CA PRO A 105 -19.71 -23.29 -24.15
C PRO A 105 -18.97 -22.37 -25.13
N ALA A 106 -19.16 -22.63 -26.43
CA ALA A 106 -18.61 -21.82 -27.51
C ALA A 106 -19.25 -20.42 -27.57
N ALA A 107 -18.42 -19.40 -27.71
CA ALA A 107 -18.81 -18.00 -27.91
C ALA A 107 -18.56 -17.54 -29.35
N ALA A 108 -19.38 -16.60 -29.82
CA ALA A 108 -19.20 -15.88 -31.07
C ALA A 108 -18.32 -14.64 -30.91
N LEU A 109 -18.30 -14.06 -29.70
CA LEU A 109 -17.42 -12.97 -29.32
C LEU A 109 -17.18 -12.98 -27.81
N ALA A 110 -16.12 -12.32 -27.37
CA ALA A 110 -15.91 -11.95 -25.98
C ALA A 110 -15.74 -10.43 -25.85
N ILE A 111 -16.13 -9.90 -24.71
CA ILE A 111 -15.93 -8.49 -24.35
C ILE A 111 -15.16 -8.46 -23.04
N GLU A 112 -14.00 -7.83 -23.08
CA GLU A 112 -13.20 -7.51 -21.91
C GLU A 112 -13.53 -6.10 -21.45
N TYR A 113 -13.71 -5.95 -20.15
CA TYR A 113 -13.91 -4.69 -19.46
C TYR A 113 -12.75 -4.50 -18.47
N ALA A 114 -11.84 -3.58 -18.75
CA ALA A 114 -10.79 -3.11 -17.85
C ALA A 114 -11.33 -1.89 -17.10
N ILE A 115 -11.66 -2.06 -15.82
CA ILE A 115 -12.43 -1.12 -15.02
C ILE A 115 -11.47 -0.31 -14.17
N TRP A 116 -11.54 1.02 -14.29
CA TRP A 116 -10.62 1.94 -13.62
C TRP A 116 -11.26 2.63 -12.41
N TRP A 117 -10.50 2.64 -11.31
CA TRP A 117 -10.69 3.53 -10.17
C TRP A 117 -9.45 4.40 -9.99
N ASP A 118 -9.66 5.63 -9.53
CA ASP A 118 -8.53 6.43 -9.05
C ASP A 118 -7.95 5.89 -7.73
N TRP A 119 -8.70 5.05 -6.99
CA TRP A 119 -8.32 4.55 -5.68
C TRP A 119 -8.94 3.18 -5.42
N ASP A 120 -8.16 2.27 -4.86
CA ASP A 120 -8.67 1.32 -3.88
C ASP A 120 -8.29 1.82 -2.47
N ILE A 121 -8.62 1.07 -1.41
CA ILE A 121 -8.29 1.52 -0.04
C ILE A 121 -6.81 1.34 0.32
N ALA A 122 -6.05 0.57 -0.47
CA ALA A 122 -4.66 0.23 -0.18
C ALA A 122 -3.65 1.07 -0.96
N HIS A 123 -3.97 1.54 -2.15
CA HIS A 123 -3.08 2.21 -3.09
C HIS A 123 -3.81 3.19 -4.02
N LEU A 124 -3.00 4.07 -4.62
CA LEU A 124 -3.42 4.93 -5.72
C LEU A 124 -3.71 4.04 -6.93
N TYR A 125 -4.94 4.17 -7.44
CA TYR A 125 -5.61 3.44 -8.51
C TYR A 125 -5.88 1.94 -8.31
N GLU A 126 -6.89 1.46 -9.04
CA GLU A 126 -7.13 0.05 -9.29
C GLU A 126 -7.58 -0.18 -10.75
N LEU A 127 -7.20 -1.33 -11.31
CA LEU A 127 -7.56 -1.79 -12.64
C LEU A 127 -7.96 -3.28 -12.61
N GLU A 128 -9.25 -3.53 -12.35
CA GLU A 128 -9.83 -4.87 -12.33
C GLU A 128 -10.56 -5.22 -13.63
N HIS A 129 -10.72 -6.50 -13.92
CA HIS A 129 -11.14 -7.01 -15.21
C HIS A 129 -12.36 -7.93 -15.12
N ILE A 130 -13.25 -7.79 -16.09
CA ILE A 130 -14.38 -8.71 -16.29
C ILE A 130 -14.42 -9.12 -17.76
N TRP A 131 -14.63 -10.40 -18.03
CA TRP A 131 -14.80 -10.94 -19.38
C TRP A 131 -16.19 -11.55 -19.54
N VAL A 132 -16.90 -11.11 -20.58
CA VAL A 132 -18.24 -11.60 -20.92
C VAL A 132 -18.20 -12.25 -22.30
N PHE A 133 -18.60 -13.52 -22.36
CA PHE A 133 -18.58 -14.31 -23.59
C PHE A 133 -20.00 -14.51 -24.11
N VAL A 134 -20.24 -14.14 -25.37
CA VAL A 134 -21.57 -14.09 -25.96
C VAL A 134 -21.68 -15.10 -27.09
N GLY A 135 -22.69 -15.97 -27.04
CA GLY A 135 -22.99 -16.97 -28.06
C GLY A 135 -23.53 -16.38 -29.36
N LYS A 136 -23.65 -17.21 -30.41
CA LYS A 136 -24.20 -16.80 -31.72
C LYS A 136 -25.66 -16.34 -31.65
N ASP A 137 -26.38 -16.76 -30.62
CA ASP A 137 -27.77 -16.39 -30.34
C ASP A 137 -27.90 -15.08 -29.53
N GLY A 138 -26.78 -14.43 -29.20
CA GLY A 138 -26.74 -13.19 -28.42
C GLY A 138 -26.87 -13.41 -26.90
N ARG A 139 -26.85 -14.65 -26.41
CA ARG A 139 -26.89 -14.91 -24.96
C ARG A 139 -25.48 -14.94 -24.36
N VAL A 140 -25.35 -14.50 -23.11
CA VAL A 140 -24.11 -14.70 -22.35
C VAL A 140 -23.98 -16.18 -22.02
N VAL A 141 -22.90 -16.81 -22.49
CA VAL A 141 -22.63 -18.24 -22.34
C VAL A 141 -21.52 -18.54 -21.34
N ARG A 142 -20.59 -17.60 -21.14
CA ARG A 142 -19.55 -17.65 -20.10
C ARG A 142 -19.27 -16.27 -19.54
N GLY A 143 -18.75 -16.24 -18.32
CA GLY A 143 -18.37 -15.03 -17.62
C GLY A 143 -17.21 -15.33 -16.68
N GLU A 144 -16.23 -14.45 -16.67
CA GLU A 144 -15.02 -14.57 -15.86
C GLU A 144 -14.68 -13.20 -15.28
N ALA A 145 -13.96 -13.18 -14.16
CA ALA A 145 -13.50 -11.95 -13.55
C ALA A 145 -12.14 -12.13 -12.88
N SER A 146 -11.45 -11.01 -12.66
CA SER A 146 -10.17 -10.99 -11.98
C SER A 146 -10.31 -11.06 -10.46
N TRP A 147 -9.28 -11.65 -9.84
CA TRP A 147 -9.16 -11.82 -8.40
C TRP A 147 -7.68 -11.84 -8.00
N HIS A 148 -7.19 -10.74 -7.42
CA HIS A 148 -5.81 -10.60 -6.91
C HIS A 148 -4.75 -11.05 -7.94
N GLY A 149 -4.81 -10.50 -9.16
CA GLY A 149 -3.87 -10.79 -10.25
C GLY A 149 -4.09 -12.13 -10.97
N ARG A 150 -5.10 -12.91 -10.58
CA ARG A 150 -5.58 -14.10 -11.30
C ARG A 150 -6.95 -13.84 -11.89
N HIS A 151 -7.52 -14.82 -12.58
CA HIS A 151 -8.90 -14.80 -13.04
C HIS A 151 -9.58 -16.14 -12.75
N HIS A 152 -10.91 -16.13 -12.67
CA HIS A 152 -11.71 -17.33 -12.46
C HIS A 152 -13.07 -17.22 -13.16
N SER A 153 -13.73 -18.38 -13.29
CA SER A 153 -15.12 -18.43 -13.76
C SER A 153 -16.06 -17.78 -12.75
N MET A 154 -17.06 -17.08 -13.26
CA MET A 154 -18.17 -16.52 -12.48
C MET A 154 -19.35 -17.48 -12.36
N ALA A 155 -19.26 -18.69 -12.92
CA ALA A 155 -20.31 -19.68 -12.80
C ALA A 155 -20.30 -20.33 -11.40
N LEU A 156 -21.47 -20.35 -10.75
CA LEU A 156 -21.73 -21.12 -9.52
C LEU A 156 -22.66 -22.26 -9.86
N ASP A 157 -22.23 -23.51 -9.59
CA ASP A 157 -22.96 -24.72 -9.95
C ASP A 157 -23.41 -24.75 -11.43
N GLY A 158 -22.53 -24.27 -12.30
CA GLY A 158 -22.77 -24.19 -13.76
C GLY A 158 -23.72 -23.06 -14.19
N LYS A 159 -24.10 -22.14 -13.30
CA LYS A 159 -24.99 -21.00 -13.61
C LYS A 159 -24.26 -19.68 -13.42
N LEU A 160 -24.42 -18.79 -14.41
CA LEU A 160 -23.90 -17.42 -14.32
C LEU A 160 -24.87 -16.53 -13.52
N PRO A 161 -24.36 -15.61 -12.68
CA PRO A 161 -25.15 -14.59 -12.04
C PRO A 161 -25.55 -13.52 -13.08
N LEU A 162 -26.72 -13.67 -13.68
CA LEU A 162 -27.20 -12.78 -14.74
C LEU A 162 -28.45 -12.00 -14.30
N GLU A 163 -28.53 -10.74 -14.70
CA GLU A 163 -29.74 -9.93 -14.69
C GLU A 163 -30.02 -9.46 -16.13
N GLY A 164 -30.96 -10.15 -16.79
CA GLY A 164 -31.14 -10.03 -18.23
C GLY A 164 -29.89 -10.50 -18.98
N GLU A 165 -29.25 -9.59 -19.71
CA GLU A 165 -28.02 -9.86 -20.49
C GLU A 165 -26.74 -9.44 -19.77
N LYS A 166 -26.85 -8.88 -18.55
CA LYS A 166 -25.71 -8.34 -17.81
C LYS A 166 -25.28 -9.31 -16.72
N MET A 167 -23.98 -9.55 -16.62
CA MET A 167 -23.42 -10.30 -15.50
C MET A 167 -23.39 -9.44 -14.24
N VAL A 168 -23.84 -10.00 -13.12
CA VAL A 168 -23.83 -9.37 -11.80
C VAL A 168 -22.65 -9.91 -11.01
N VAL A 169 -21.79 -9.02 -10.53
CA VAL A 169 -20.59 -9.39 -9.77
C VAL A 169 -20.61 -8.74 -8.39
N LEU A 170 -20.04 -9.40 -7.39
CA LEU A 170 -19.76 -8.79 -6.09
C LEU A 170 -18.32 -8.30 -6.08
N SER A 171 -18.07 -7.08 -5.63
CA SER A 171 -16.73 -6.49 -5.56
C SER A 171 -16.24 -6.50 -4.11
N GLN A 172 -15.07 -7.07 -3.86
CA GLN A 172 -14.48 -7.17 -2.54
C GLN A 172 -14.32 -5.77 -1.92
N PRO A 173 -14.80 -5.55 -0.68
CA PRO A 173 -14.74 -4.22 -0.06
C PRO A 173 -13.30 -3.69 0.00
N GLY A 174 -13.09 -2.50 -0.55
CA GLY A 174 -11.83 -1.76 -0.52
C GLY A 174 -10.70 -2.27 -1.44
N GLN A 175 -10.76 -3.51 -1.95
CA GLN A 175 -9.73 -4.08 -2.85
C GLN A 175 -10.26 -4.39 -4.26
N HIS A 176 -11.59 -4.37 -4.41
CA HIS A 176 -12.33 -4.43 -5.67
C HIS A 176 -12.28 -5.73 -6.50
N ALA A 177 -11.51 -6.75 -6.10
CA ALA A 177 -11.56 -8.10 -6.71
C ALA A 177 -12.99 -8.67 -6.79
N PHE A 178 -13.31 -9.42 -7.85
CA PHE A 178 -14.70 -9.80 -8.14
C PHE A 178 -15.04 -11.25 -7.80
N ALA A 179 -16.17 -11.46 -7.12
CA ALA A 179 -16.69 -12.78 -6.79
C ALA A 179 -18.11 -13.00 -7.34
N PRO A 180 -18.49 -14.25 -7.66
CA PRO A 180 -19.83 -14.58 -8.12
C PRO A 180 -20.87 -14.67 -6.99
N GLY A 181 -20.43 -14.73 -5.73
CA GLY A 181 -21.32 -14.88 -4.58
C GLY A 181 -20.64 -14.61 -3.24
N ARG A 182 -21.44 -14.41 -2.19
CA ARG A 182 -20.96 -13.95 -0.87
C ARG A 182 -20.05 -14.96 -0.16
N ASP A 183 -20.17 -16.25 -0.49
CA ASP A 183 -19.40 -17.32 0.17
C ASP A 183 -17.89 -17.21 -0.09
N TRP A 184 -17.49 -16.53 -1.18
CA TRP A 184 -16.10 -16.20 -1.49
C TRP A 184 -15.45 -15.26 -0.46
N PHE A 185 -16.25 -14.65 0.40
CA PHE A 185 -15.80 -13.76 1.46
C PHE A 185 -16.05 -14.34 2.86
N ALA A 186 -16.41 -15.63 2.99
CA ALA A 186 -16.83 -16.20 4.26
C ALA A 186 -15.67 -16.52 5.22
N ALA A 187 -14.43 -16.66 4.72
CA ALA A 187 -13.29 -17.05 5.52
C ALA A 187 -12.95 -15.99 6.60
N PRO A 188 -12.93 -16.33 7.90
CA PRO A 188 -12.68 -15.37 8.97
C PRO A 188 -11.33 -14.66 8.86
N ASP A 189 -10.28 -15.37 8.45
CA ASP A 189 -8.94 -14.79 8.26
C ASP A 189 -8.93 -13.75 7.14
N GLN A 190 -9.60 -14.06 6.02
CA GLN A 190 -9.73 -13.14 4.90
C GLN A 190 -10.50 -11.87 5.32
N ARG A 191 -11.61 -12.00 6.05
CA ARG A 191 -12.35 -10.83 6.56
C ARG A 191 -11.51 -9.97 7.51
N ARG A 192 -10.75 -10.60 8.41
CA ARG A 192 -9.82 -9.88 9.29
C ARG A 192 -8.74 -9.14 8.52
N ALA A 193 -8.18 -9.77 7.48
CA ALA A 193 -7.18 -9.12 6.63
C ALA A 193 -7.76 -7.90 5.90
N ILE A 194 -8.95 -8.04 5.31
CA ILE A 194 -9.65 -6.95 4.61
C ILE A 194 -10.01 -5.82 5.57
N HIS A 195 -10.58 -6.14 6.75
CA HIS A 195 -10.85 -5.13 7.78
C HIS A 195 -9.57 -4.37 8.15
N ARG A 196 -8.46 -5.07 8.42
CA ARG A 196 -7.18 -4.42 8.76
C ARG A 196 -6.70 -3.49 7.65
N LEU A 197 -6.81 -3.93 6.39
CA LEU A 197 -6.44 -3.13 5.22
C LEU A 197 -7.32 -1.91 5.03
N ALA A 198 -8.64 -2.05 5.16
CA ALA A 198 -9.60 -0.96 5.00
C ALA A 198 -9.58 0.05 6.16
N THR A 199 -8.97 -0.30 7.28
CA THR A 199 -8.88 0.53 8.49
C THR A 199 -7.44 0.97 8.80
N ARG A 200 -6.75 0.25 9.70
CA ARG A 200 -5.41 0.59 10.22
C ARG A 200 -4.35 0.75 9.12
N TRP A 201 -4.48 -0.02 8.05
CA TRP A 201 -3.51 -0.13 6.96
C TRP A 201 -3.98 0.52 5.66
N ALA A 202 -4.99 1.39 5.72
CA ALA A 202 -5.39 2.15 4.54
C ALA A 202 -4.19 2.89 3.94
N GLY A 203 -4.03 2.77 2.62
CA GLY A 203 -2.94 3.36 1.86
C GLY A 203 -1.55 2.72 2.05
N ALA A 204 -1.44 1.56 2.68
CA ALA A 204 -0.15 0.88 2.88
C ALA A 204 0.57 0.48 1.58
N GLY A 205 -0.15 0.35 0.46
CA GLY A 205 0.40 0.06 -0.87
C GLY A 205 0.95 1.30 -1.59
N GLY A 206 0.59 2.52 -1.17
CA GLY A 206 1.10 3.76 -1.76
C GLY A 206 0.81 3.87 -3.26
N VAL A 207 1.80 4.24 -4.06
CA VAL A 207 1.69 4.23 -5.53
C VAL A 207 2.01 2.83 -6.05
N TRP A 208 0.97 2.14 -6.53
CA TRP A 208 1.13 0.82 -7.14
C TRP A 208 1.65 0.91 -8.57
N VAL A 209 2.46 -0.06 -9.02
CA VAL A 209 2.93 -0.14 -10.41
C VAL A 209 2.86 -1.59 -10.85
N THR A 210 1.92 -1.91 -11.75
CA THR A 210 1.81 -3.23 -12.35
C THR A 210 2.82 -3.40 -13.49
N PRO A 211 3.14 -4.64 -13.90
CA PRO A 211 4.00 -4.89 -15.07
C PRO A 211 3.52 -4.19 -16.35
N LEU A 212 2.21 -3.93 -16.46
CA LEU A 212 1.60 -3.23 -17.60
C LEU A 212 2.08 -1.77 -17.75
N PHE A 213 2.45 -1.13 -16.63
CA PHE A 213 2.85 0.28 -16.57
C PHE A 213 4.28 0.48 -16.05
N GLU A 214 5.05 -0.60 -15.95
CA GLU A 214 6.46 -0.54 -15.57
C GLU A 214 7.24 0.38 -16.54
N GLY A 215 8.07 1.26 -15.98
CA GLY A 215 8.79 2.30 -16.73
C GLY A 215 7.94 3.46 -17.25
N ARG A 216 6.61 3.41 -17.15
CA ARG A 216 5.69 4.51 -17.55
C ARG A 216 5.19 5.32 -16.36
N ILE A 217 5.15 4.75 -15.16
CA ILE A 217 4.83 5.43 -13.91
C ILE A 217 6.13 5.71 -13.15
N ALA A 218 6.63 6.94 -13.24
CA ALA A 218 7.85 7.37 -12.54
C ALA A 218 7.55 7.97 -11.14
N SER A 219 6.29 8.12 -10.77
CA SER A 219 5.87 8.80 -9.53
C SER A 219 5.93 7.91 -8.29
N ARG A 220 6.26 6.61 -8.42
CA ARG A 220 6.45 5.71 -7.27
C ARG A 220 7.73 6.09 -6.52
N THR A 221 7.57 6.90 -5.50
CA THR A 221 8.62 7.34 -4.57
C THR A 221 8.12 7.19 -3.14
N PRO A 222 9.00 7.09 -2.14
CA PRO A 222 8.59 7.12 -0.74
C PRO A 222 7.67 8.28 -0.38
N TYR A 223 7.98 9.49 -0.87
CA TYR A 223 7.15 10.66 -0.62
C TYR A 223 5.75 10.52 -1.22
N ALA A 224 5.65 10.01 -2.45
CA ALA A 224 4.35 9.74 -3.06
C ALA A 224 3.56 8.67 -2.29
N ASN A 225 4.23 7.65 -1.76
CA ASN A 225 3.59 6.66 -0.89
C ASN A 225 3.06 7.30 0.40
N THR A 226 3.84 8.19 1.03
CA THR A 226 3.42 8.97 2.20
C THR A 226 2.18 9.81 1.91
N LEU A 227 2.14 10.50 0.76
CA LEU A 227 1.00 11.30 0.32
C LEU A 227 -0.26 10.44 0.13
N VAL A 228 -0.13 9.34 -0.62
CA VAL A 228 -1.24 8.41 -0.88
C VAL A 228 -1.75 7.80 0.42
N ARG A 229 -0.85 7.40 1.32
CA ARG A 229 -1.21 6.85 2.62
C ARG A 229 -1.99 7.86 3.47
N THR A 230 -1.49 9.09 3.53
CA THR A 230 -2.17 10.20 4.23
C THR A 230 -3.57 10.45 3.68
N TYR A 231 -3.75 10.37 2.36
CA TYR A 231 -5.05 10.53 1.72
C TYR A 231 -5.99 9.37 2.05
N LEU A 232 -5.55 8.12 1.87
CA LEU A 232 -6.40 6.94 2.02
C LEU A 232 -6.79 6.65 3.47
N GLU A 233 -5.97 7.03 4.45
CA GLU A 233 -6.38 7.01 5.86
C GLU A 233 -7.62 7.84 6.17
N ARG A 234 -7.77 8.99 5.51
CA ARG A 234 -8.95 9.85 5.68
C ARG A 234 -10.21 9.21 5.08
N HIS A 235 -10.03 8.17 4.26
CA HIS A 235 -11.08 7.41 3.60
C HIS A 235 -11.20 5.97 4.16
N ALA A 236 -10.45 5.64 5.20
CA ALA A 236 -10.54 4.37 5.90
C ALA A 236 -11.99 4.10 6.35
N PHE A 237 -12.44 2.87 6.18
CA PHE A 237 -13.82 2.48 6.47
C PHE A 237 -13.90 1.06 7.01
N GLU A 238 -14.98 0.79 7.73
CA GLU A 238 -15.30 -0.55 8.23
C GLU A 238 -16.25 -1.25 7.24
N PRO A 239 -15.80 -2.31 6.54
CA PRO A 239 -16.63 -3.05 5.59
C PRO A 239 -17.94 -3.53 6.21
N SER A 240 -19.07 -3.26 5.56
CA SER A 240 -20.39 -3.68 6.05
C SER A 240 -20.77 -5.10 5.65
N TRP A 241 -20.13 -5.62 4.60
CA TRP A 241 -20.48 -6.86 3.88
C TRP A 241 -21.89 -6.84 3.28
N ASP A 242 -22.50 -5.65 3.18
CA ASP A 242 -23.78 -5.43 2.53
C ASP A 242 -23.55 -4.96 1.09
N PHE A 243 -23.73 -5.87 0.13
CA PHE A 243 -23.51 -5.58 -1.30
C PHE A 243 -24.71 -4.91 -1.98
N SER A 244 -25.42 -4.02 -1.28
CA SER A 244 -26.61 -3.35 -1.81
C SER A 244 -26.28 -2.17 -2.73
N GLN A 245 -25.04 -1.68 -2.73
CA GLN A 245 -24.60 -0.57 -3.58
C GLN A 245 -24.36 -1.08 -5.00
N ARG A 246 -25.32 -0.83 -5.89
CA ARG A 246 -25.27 -1.28 -7.29
C ARG A 246 -24.72 -0.20 -8.19
N PHE A 247 -23.65 -0.54 -8.91
CA PHE A 247 -23.04 0.29 -9.94
C PHE A 247 -23.28 -0.34 -11.32
N VAL A 248 -24.10 0.32 -12.13
CA VAL A 248 -24.38 -0.09 -13.51
C VAL A 248 -23.42 0.66 -14.43
N ILE A 249 -22.59 -0.07 -15.16
CA ILE A 249 -21.69 0.53 -16.16
C ILE A 249 -22.55 1.02 -17.34
N GLY A 250 -22.69 2.34 -17.43
CA GLY A 250 -23.36 3.02 -18.53
C GLY A 250 -22.44 3.21 -19.74
N GLU A 251 -23.05 3.51 -20.88
CA GLU A 251 -22.33 3.76 -22.13
C GLU A 251 -21.37 4.95 -22.03
N GLU A 252 -21.73 5.94 -21.21
CA GLU A 252 -20.95 7.16 -20.93
C GLU A 252 -19.60 6.91 -20.25
N LEU A 253 -19.40 5.74 -19.62
CA LEU A 253 -18.15 5.36 -18.96
C LEU A 253 -17.23 4.53 -19.87
N LEU A 254 -17.74 4.04 -21.00
CA LEU A 254 -17.02 3.15 -21.91
C LEU A 254 -16.11 3.92 -22.87
N VAL A 255 -14.86 3.49 -22.91
CA VAL A 255 -13.83 3.98 -23.83
C VAL A 255 -13.05 2.81 -24.42
N PRO A 256 -12.46 2.93 -25.62
CA PRO A 256 -11.58 1.89 -26.14
C PRO A 256 -10.37 1.71 -25.21
N TRP A 257 -9.97 0.47 -24.94
CA TRP A 257 -8.81 0.17 -24.07
C TRP A 257 -7.55 1.01 -24.36
N PRO A 258 -7.11 1.19 -25.62
CA PRO A 258 -5.91 1.99 -25.90
C PRO A 258 -5.99 3.45 -25.39
N ALA A 259 -7.18 4.05 -25.37
CA ALA A 259 -7.37 5.41 -24.85
C ALA A 259 -7.19 5.46 -23.33
N LEU A 260 -7.81 4.53 -22.61
CA LEU A 260 -7.65 4.41 -21.16
C LEU A 260 -6.19 4.09 -20.79
N GLN A 261 -5.57 3.13 -21.48
CA GLN A 261 -4.19 2.72 -21.26
C GLN A 261 -3.17 3.86 -21.45
N ALA A 262 -3.42 4.77 -22.40
CA ALA A 262 -2.58 5.94 -22.61
C ALA A 262 -2.75 6.98 -21.49
N TRP A 263 -3.98 7.15 -21.01
CA TRP A 263 -4.35 8.17 -20.01
C TRP A 263 -3.91 7.81 -18.57
N ILE A 264 -3.90 6.53 -18.20
CA ILE A 264 -3.63 6.07 -16.82
C ILE A 264 -2.33 6.63 -16.22
N PRO A 265 -1.15 6.54 -16.87
CA PRO A 265 0.09 7.05 -16.26
C PRO A 265 0.06 8.56 -15.99
N GLU A 266 -0.57 9.33 -16.87
CA GLU A 266 -0.75 10.78 -16.69
C GLU A 266 -1.68 11.07 -15.50
N ARG A 267 -2.77 10.30 -15.35
CA ARG A 267 -3.69 10.40 -14.20
C ARG A 267 -3.00 10.15 -12.87
N ILE A 268 -2.16 9.12 -12.80
CA ILE A 268 -1.41 8.77 -11.59
C ILE A 268 -0.40 9.88 -11.24
N ALA A 269 0.35 10.36 -12.23
CA ALA A 269 1.31 11.45 -12.02
C ALA A 269 0.62 12.74 -11.54
N TRP A 270 -0.54 13.06 -12.13
CA TRP A 270 -1.35 14.19 -11.71
C TRP A 270 -1.84 14.05 -10.26
N TRP A 271 -2.37 12.89 -9.85
CA TRP A 271 -2.80 12.68 -8.48
C TRP A 271 -1.68 12.86 -7.46
N VAL A 272 -0.48 12.34 -7.75
CA VAL A 272 0.68 12.54 -6.86
C VAL A 272 1.03 14.04 -6.73
N SER A 273 1.02 14.78 -7.84
CA SER A 273 1.23 16.23 -7.83
C SER A 273 0.14 16.97 -7.04
N GLU A 274 -1.11 16.59 -7.25
CA GLU A 274 -2.26 17.20 -6.60
C GLU A 274 -2.29 16.95 -5.08
N LEU A 275 -1.97 15.73 -4.65
CA LEU A 275 -1.80 15.43 -3.23
C LEU A 275 -0.64 16.23 -2.63
N ALA A 276 0.51 16.32 -3.31
CA ALA A 276 1.64 17.11 -2.85
C ALA A 276 1.33 18.61 -2.71
N ARG A 277 0.40 19.12 -3.52
CA ARG A 277 -0.06 20.51 -3.49
C ARG A 277 -1.07 20.77 -2.38
N THR A 278 -1.91 19.79 -2.07
CA THR A 278 -3.09 19.96 -1.21
C THR A 278 -2.90 19.46 0.23
N ILE A 279 -2.00 18.50 0.45
CA ILE A 279 -1.69 17.99 1.79
C ILE A 279 -0.49 18.77 2.34
N PRO A 280 -0.68 19.59 3.39
CA PRO A 280 0.43 20.30 3.99
C PRO A 280 1.36 19.34 4.76
N PRO A 281 2.69 19.62 4.86
CA PRO A 281 3.67 18.72 5.47
C PRO A 281 3.30 18.22 6.89
N GLU A 282 2.75 19.09 7.73
CA GLU A 282 2.35 18.78 9.11
C GLU A 282 1.19 17.77 9.23
N GLU A 283 0.43 17.59 8.15
CA GLU A 283 -0.66 16.62 8.06
C GLU A 283 -0.23 15.27 7.48
N LEU A 284 1.01 15.16 6.97
CA LEU A 284 1.51 13.90 6.41
C LEU A 284 1.57 12.82 7.50
N ARG A 285 1.05 11.63 7.18
CA ARG A 285 1.25 10.44 8.01
C ARG A 285 2.68 9.93 7.79
N PHE A 286 3.49 10.01 8.82
CA PHE A 286 4.83 9.42 8.82
C PHE A 286 4.81 8.04 9.50
N LEU A 287 5.80 7.21 9.20
CA LEU A 287 6.04 5.94 9.86
C LEU A 287 6.50 6.17 11.29
N ARG A 288 5.74 5.64 12.25
CA ARG A 288 6.13 5.60 13.66
C ARG A 288 6.97 4.35 13.88
N ILE A 289 8.27 4.53 14.03
CA ILE A 289 9.23 3.43 14.08
C ILE A 289 9.75 3.27 15.52
N ALA A 290 9.49 2.12 16.14
CA ALA A 290 9.95 1.85 17.49
C ALA A 290 11.41 1.35 17.48
N HIS A 291 12.34 2.14 17.98
CA HIS A 291 13.78 1.88 17.93
C HIS A 291 14.17 0.74 18.87
N ARG A 292 14.61 -0.39 18.29
CA ARG A 292 14.83 -1.67 18.99
C ARG A 292 13.59 -2.16 19.75
N GLY A 293 12.40 -1.85 19.22
CA GLY A 293 11.13 -2.01 19.91
C GLY A 293 10.77 -0.83 20.81
N ALA A 294 9.85 -1.00 21.75
CA ALA A 294 9.53 0.01 22.77
C ALA A 294 10.61 0.01 23.87
N SER A 295 11.84 0.29 23.48
CA SER A 295 13.06 0.05 24.27
C SER A 295 13.18 0.91 25.53
N ALA A 296 12.41 2.00 25.63
CA ALA A 296 12.27 2.75 26.87
C ALA A 296 11.42 2.03 27.94
N HIS A 297 10.60 1.05 27.53
CA HIS A 297 9.59 0.39 28.37
C HIS A 297 9.84 -1.11 28.56
N ALA A 298 10.57 -1.75 27.65
CA ALA A 298 10.95 -3.16 27.69
C ALA A 298 12.40 -3.32 27.20
N PRO A 299 13.10 -4.43 27.53
CA PRO A 299 14.48 -4.62 27.10
C PRO A 299 14.64 -4.55 25.58
N GLU A 300 15.62 -3.79 25.09
CA GLU A 300 15.84 -3.57 23.66
C GLU A 300 15.98 -4.88 22.88
N ASN A 301 15.53 -4.90 21.62
CA ASN A 301 15.69 -6.05 20.71
C ASN A 301 15.07 -7.37 21.23
N THR A 302 14.00 -7.30 22.05
CA THR A 302 13.27 -8.46 22.56
C THR A 302 11.86 -8.57 21.98
N LEU A 303 11.29 -9.78 22.01
CA LEU A 303 9.91 -10.00 21.56
C LEU A 303 8.90 -9.23 22.42
N ALA A 304 9.14 -9.09 23.73
CA ALA A 304 8.33 -8.25 24.60
C ALA A 304 8.32 -6.78 24.15
N ALA A 305 9.48 -6.21 23.80
CA ALA A 305 9.56 -4.84 23.30
C ALA A 305 8.82 -4.65 21.97
N PHE A 306 8.79 -5.67 21.11
CA PHE A 306 8.09 -5.63 19.82
C PHE A 306 6.57 -5.68 19.99
N ARG A 307 6.07 -6.56 20.87
CA ARG A 307 4.64 -6.61 21.21
C ARG A 307 4.18 -5.29 21.82
N LEU A 308 4.95 -4.75 22.76
CA LEU A 308 4.64 -3.48 23.40
C LEU A 308 4.68 -2.30 22.41
N ALA A 309 5.62 -2.28 21.47
CA ALA A 309 5.64 -1.27 20.41
C ALA A 309 4.34 -1.26 19.58
N ALA A 310 3.80 -2.44 19.26
CA ALA A 310 2.53 -2.55 18.56
C ALA A 310 1.35 -2.03 19.40
N GLU A 311 1.32 -2.34 20.70
CA GLU A 311 0.32 -1.84 21.64
C GLU A 311 0.36 -0.31 21.79
N LEU A 312 1.57 0.26 21.79
CA LEU A 312 1.81 1.71 21.83
C LEU A 312 1.60 2.41 20.47
N GLY A 313 1.17 1.67 19.45
CA GLY A 313 0.74 2.20 18.17
C GLY A 313 1.84 2.41 17.15
N ALA A 314 3.00 1.74 17.27
CA ALA A 314 4.02 1.76 16.22
C ALA A 314 3.48 1.20 14.88
N ASP A 315 3.98 1.75 13.78
CA ASP A 315 3.76 1.18 12.44
C ASP A 315 4.83 0.12 12.12
N MET A 316 6.07 0.33 12.60
CA MET A 316 7.20 -0.56 12.40
C MET A 316 8.03 -0.67 13.67
N VAL A 317 8.76 -1.78 13.80
CA VAL A 317 9.81 -1.97 14.78
C VAL A 317 11.14 -1.91 14.05
N GLU A 318 12.05 -1.07 14.51
CA GLU A 318 13.45 -1.13 14.13
C GLU A 318 14.15 -2.19 14.99
N LEU A 319 15.04 -2.97 14.38
CA LEU A 319 15.79 -4.01 15.06
C LEU A 319 17.14 -4.25 14.41
N ASP A 320 18.08 -4.81 15.17
CA ASP A 320 19.46 -5.02 14.76
C ASP A 320 19.74 -6.50 14.46
N VAL A 321 20.33 -6.82 13.30
CA VAL A 321 20.63 -8.21 12.93
C VAL A 321 22.13 -8.48 12.87
N ARG A 322 22.53 -9.58 13.54
CA ARG A 322 23.87 -10.18 13.49
C ARG A 322 23.78 -11.70 13.24
N LEU A 323 24.89 -12.32 12.86
CA LEU A 323 24.96 -13.77 12.65
C LEU A 323 25.54 -14.49 13.88
N SER A 324 24.89 -15.55 14.33
CA SER A 324 25.42 -16.49 15.33
C SER A 324 26.46 -17.45 14.74
N ALA A 325 27.21 -18.15 15.59
CA ALA A 325 28.28 -19.06 15.17
C ALA A 325 27.80 -20.23 14.29
N ASP A 326 26.54 -20.66 14.43
CA ASP A 326 25.90 -21.70 13.63
C ASP A 326 25.09 -21.15 12.45
N GLY A 327 25.29 -19.87 12.09
CA GLY A 327 24.75 -19.28 10.87
C GLY A 327 23.29 -18.83 10.96
N VAL A 328 22.74 -18.69 12.17
CA VAL A 328 21.36 -18.21 12.37
C VAL A 328 21.35 -16.70 12.61
N PRO A 329 20.58 -15.90 11.86
CA PRO A 329 20.37 -14.49 12.16
C PRO A 329 19.69 -14.29 13.52
N VAL A 330 20.31 -13.47 14.36
CA VAL A 330 19.84 -13.14 15.71
C VAL A 330 19.69 -11.64 15.89
N VAL A 331 18.78 -11.25 16.78
CA VAL A 331 18.38 -9.86 16.98
C VAL A 331 19.14 -9.26 18.17
N ILE A 332 20.21 -8.50 17.89
CA ILE A 332 21.07 -7.86 18.89
C ILE A 332 21.95 -6.77 18.27
N HIS A 333 22.04 -5.62 18.95
CA HIS A 333 22.79 -4.45 18.46
C HIS A 333 24.31 -4.64 18.51
N ASP A 334 24.84 -4.99 19.68
CA ASP A 334 26.28 -5.00 19.95
C ASP A 334 26.93 -6.27 19.37
N PRO A 335 28.21 -6.23 18.96
CA PRO A 335 28.93 -7.43 18.52
C PRO A 335 29.16 -8.43 19.65
N SER A 336 29.04 -8.00 20.91
CA SER A 336 29.08 -8.85 22.11
C SER A 336 27.75 -8.82 22.86
N VAL A 337 27.52 -9.84 23.69
CA VAL A 337 26.29 -9.97 24.50
C VAL A 337 26.35 -9.22 25.84
N ASP A 338 27.53 -8.71 26.19
CA ASP A 338 27.91 -8.23 27.53
C ASP A 338 27.03 -7.10 28.08
N ARG A 339 26.59 -6.16 27.23
CA ARG A 339 25.85 -4.96 27.68
C ARG A 339 24.38 -5.27 27.99
N THR A 340 23.76 -6.11 27.18
CA THR A 340 22.29 -6.31 27.17
C THR A 340 21.87 -7.65 27.74
N THR A 341 22.82 -8.46 28.21
CA THR A 341 22.52 -9.77 28.80
C THR A 341 23.29 -10.03 30.08
N ASP A 342 23.02 -11.16 30.72
CA ASP A 342 23.78 -11.71 31.85
C ASP A 342 25.01 -12.54 31.42
N GLY A 343 25.28 -12.63 30.11
CA GLY A 343 26.40 -13.36 29.52
C GLY A 343 27.60 -12.50 29.15
N VAL A 344 28.63 -13.14 28.60
CA VAL A 344 29.80 -12.47 28.00
C VAL A 344 30.23 -13.20 26.73
N GLY A 345 30.79 -12.46 25.77
CA GLY A 345 31.38 -13.01 24.56
C GLY A 345 30.81 -12.44 23.27
N LEU A 346 31.46 -12.76 22.15
CA LEU A 346 31.05 -12.31 20.83
C LEU A 346 29.86 -13.12 20.31
N VAL A 347 28.89 -12.45 19.71
CA VAL A 347 27.72 -13.08 19.10
C VAL A 347 28.14 -14.10 18.04
N ALA A 348 29.16 -13.76 17.25
CA ALA A 348 29.70 -14.61 16.18
C ALA A 348 30.43 -15.87 16.70
N GLU A 349 30.67 -15.99 18.01
CA GLU A 349 31.33 -17.14 18.64
C GLU A 349 30.36 -18.03 19.44
N LEU A 350 29.09 -17.64 19.51
CA LEU A 350 28.04 -18.35 20.24
C LEU A 350 26.98 -18.89 19.27
N THR A 351 26.59 -20.15 19.43
CA THR A 351 25.48 -20.74 18.68
C THR A 351 24.14 -20.18 19.15
N LEU A 352 23.09 -20.26 18.33
CA LEU A 352 21.74 -19.83 18.72
C LEU A 352 21.31 -20.48 20.05
N ALA A 353 21.59 -21.77 20.22
CA ALA A 353 21.23 -22.51 21.44
C ALA A 353 21.96 -22.00 22.69
N GLU A 354 23.12 -21.36 22.54
CA GLU A 354 23.87 -20.73 23.63
C GLU A 354 23.35 -19.33 23.91
N LEU A 355 23.13 -18.53 22.86
CA LEU A 355 22.51 -17.20 22.93
C LEU A 355 21.14 -17.25 23.60
N LYS A 356 20.33 -18.29 23.32
CA LYS A 356 19.00 -18.52 23.89
C LYS A 356 19.00 -18.84 25.39
N ARG A 357 20.14 -19.10 26.01
CA ARG A 357 20.24 -19.32 27.46
C ARG A 357 20.44 -18.03 28.25
N LEU A 358 20.86 -16.96 27.58
CA LEU A 358 21.13 -15.67 28.20
C LEU A 358 19.84 -14.92 28.49
N ASP A 359 19.78 -14.24 29.62
CA ASP A 359 18.70 -13.34 29.98
C ASP A 359 18.97 -11.96 29.37
N ALA A 360 18.17 -11.57 28.38
CA ALA A 360 18.28 -10.26 27.71
C ALA A 360 17.58 -9.13 28.48
N GLY A 361 17.22 -9.37 29.74
CA GLY A 361 16.49 -8.48 30.62
C GLY A 361 15.08 -9.01 30.93
N GLY A 362 14.69 -8.97 32.21
CA GLY A 362 13.32 -9.28 32.64
C GLY A 362 12.85 -10.71 32.32
N GLY A 363 13.75 -11.66 32.07
CA GLY A 363 13.38 -13.02 31.66
C GLY A 363 13.26 -13.22 30.16
N GLU A 364 13.46 -12.18 29.34
CA GLU A 364 13.48 -12.29 27.89
C GLU A 364 14.76 -12.99 27.41
N ARG A 365 14.75 -13.43 26.14
CA ARG A 365 15.88 -14.07 25.46
C ARG A 365 16.25 -13.30 24.22
N ILE A 366 17.49 -13.45 23.77
CA ILE A 366 17.90 -12.99 22.43
C ILE A 366 17.02 -13.70 21.38
N PRO A 367 16.24 -12.98 20.57
CA PRO A 367 15.43 -13.58 19.52
C PRO A 367 16.28 -14.05 18.33
N SER A 368 15.84 -15.09 17.63
CA SER A 368 16.21 -15.26 16.22
C SER A 368 15.42 -14.22 15.40
N LEU A 369 15.93 -13.89 14.22
CA LEU A 369 15.20 -13.01 13.31
C LEU A 369 13.85 -13.60 12.89
N GLU A 370 13.77 -14.92 12.73
CA GLU A 370 12.53 -15.62 12.37
C GLU A 370 11.44 -15.44 13.44
N GLU A 371 11.77 -15.60 14.72
CA GLU A 371 10.81 -15.36 15.81
C GLU A 371 10.35 -13.89 15.87
N ALA A 372 11.27 -12.95 15.58
CA ALA A 372 10.94 -11.54 15.49
C ALA A 372 9.96 -11.25 14.33
N MET A 373 10.21 -11.83 13.15
CA MET A 373 9.33 -11.73 11.98
C MET A 373 7.94 -12.29 12.27
N GLU A 374 7.86 -13.46 12.90
CA GLU A 374 6.60 -14.08 13.29
C GLU A 374 5.83 -13.24 14.31
N THR A 375 6.53 -12.72 15.33
CA THR A 375 5.95 -11.85 16.36
C THR A 375 5.40 -10.56 15.75
N CYS A 376 6.17 -9.88 14.89
CA CYS A 376 5.74 -8.66 14.22
C CYS A 376 4.53 -8.90 13.31
N ARG A 377 4.49 -10.04 12.60
CA ARG A 377 3.34 -10.45 11.79
C ARG A 377 2.09 -10.72 12.65
N GLU A 378 2.26 -11.36 13.81
CA GLU A 378 1.19 -11.64 14.76
C GLU A 378 0.53 -10.34 15.28
N VAL A 379 1.35 -9.40 15.75
CA VAL A 379 0.87 -8.13 16.33
C VAL A 379 0.57 -7.05 15.28
N GLY A 380 0.89 -7.33 14.01
CA GLY A 380 0.65 -6.44 12.88
C GLY A 380 1.46 -5.16 12.99
N VAL A 381 2.78 -5.28 12.95
CA VAL A 381 3.73 -4.17 12.75
C VAL A 381 4.77 -4.58 11.70
N GLY A 382 5.28 -3.60 10.95
CA GLY A 382 6.37 -3.82 9.99
C GLY A 382 7.74 -3.93 10.65
N LEU A 383 8.75 -4.25 9.84
CA LEU A 383 10.14 -4.43 10.26
C LEU A 383 11.06 -3.42 9.58
N TYR A 384 11.85 -2.69 10.35
CA TYR A 384 12.94 -1.83 9.87
C TYR A 384 14.29 -2.41 10.33
N ILE A 385 14.87 -3.26 9.50
CA ILE A 385 15.99 -4.13 9.90
C ILE A 385 17.32 -3.41 9.65
N GLU A 386 18.11 -3.14 10.68
CA GLU A 386 19.50 -2.69 10.54
C GLU A 386 20.45 -3.88 10.40
N ILE A 387 21.24 -3.90 9.32
CA ILE A 387 22.32 -4.86 9.13
C ILE A 387 23.55 -4.40 9.92
N LYS A 388 23.89 -5.16 10.98
CA LYS A 388 25.08 -4.93 11.82
C LYS A 388 26.23 -5.90 11.53
N ASP A 389 25.98 -6.90 10.69
CA ASP A 389 26.95 -7.91 10.25
C ASP A 389 26.71 -8.29 8.78
N GLY A 390 27.72 -8.08 7.94
CA GLY A 390 27.65 -8.41 6.52
C GLY A 390 27.43 -9.91 6.25
N GLN A 391 27.85 -10.80 7.15
CA GLN A 391 27.61 -12.24 6.99
C GLN A 391 26.13 -12.62 7.14
N ALA A 392 25.32 -11.76 7.77
CA ALA A 392 23.90 -11.98 7.93
C ALA A 392 23.08 -11.65 6.67
N ILE A 393 23.66 -10.99 5.65
CA ILE A 393 22.93 -10.53 4.46
C ILE A 393 22.26 -11.68 3.71
N SER A 394 23.02 -12.72 3.34
CA SER A 394 22.46 -13.86 2.58
C SER A 394 21.40 -14.62 3.39
N PRO A 395 21.65 -15.03 4.66
CA PRO A 395 20.62 -15.65 5.51
C PRO A 395 19.37 -14.78 5.73
N LEU A 396 19.54 -13.45 5.85
CA LEU A 396 18.42 -12.51 5.94
C LEU A 396 17.56 -12.56 4.68
N VAL A 397 18.16 -12.48 3.49
CA VAL A 397 17.43 -12.54 2.21
C VAL A 397 16.69 -13.88 2.06
N GLU A 398 17.35 -14.99 2.43
CA GLU A 398 16.73 -16.32 2.41
C GLU A 398 15.49 -16.38 3.31
N LEU A 399 15.56 -15.85 4.53
CA LEU A 399 14.42 -15.79 5.46
C LEU A 399 13.29 -14.91 4.91
N LEU A 400 13.61 -13.72 4.39
CA LEU A 400 12.61 -12.81 3.82
C LEU A 400 11.85 -13.46 2.64
N HIS A 401 12.58 -14.19 1.78
CA HIS A 401 11.99 -14.95 0.68
C HIS A 401 11.13 -16.12 1.18
N HIS A 402 11.65 -16.90 2.14
CA HIS A 402 10.93 -18.06 2.70
C HIS A 402 9.58 -17.66 3.30
N HIS A 403 9.54 -16.56 4.05
CA HIS A 403 8.33 -16.04 4.68
C HIS A 403 7.46 -15.19 3.74
N ARG A 404 7.89 -15.00 2.48
CA ARG A 404 7.22 -14.14 1.48
C ARG A 404 6.95 -12.72 2.02
N LEU A 405 7.87 -12.20 2.83
CA LEU A 405 7.78 -10.84 3.39
C LEU A 405 8.36 -9.84 2.40
N GLU A 406 7.62 -9.58 1.35
CA GLU A 406 7.97 -8.57 0.32
C GLU A 406 7.40 -7.19 0.68
N HIS A 407 6.43 -7.14 1.60
CA HIS A 407 5.76 -5.94 2.06
C HIS A 407 5.87 -5.79 3.58
N GLY A 408 5.91 -4.53 4.05
CA GLY A 408 6.05 -4.24 5.48
C GLY A 408 7.46 -4.44 6.05
N VAL A 409 8.47 -4.59 5.18
CA VAL A 409 9.89 -4.70 5.55
C VAL A 409 10.66 -3.57 4.87
N MET A 410 11.59 -2.96 5.59
CA MET A 410 12.60 -2.05 5.08
C MET A 410 13.94 -2.42 5.72
N VAL A 411 15.03 -2.32 4.96
CA VAL A 411 16.38 -2.66 5.45
C VAL A 411 17.28 -1.43 5.45
N ASN A 412 18.08 -1.27 6.49
CA ASN A 412 19.03 -0.16 6.61
C ASN A 412 20.43 -0.65 7.00
N SER A 413 21.41 0.20 6.73
CA SER A 413 22.75 0.05 7.31
C SER A 413 23.52 1.36 7.18
N SER A 414 24.52 1.53 8.04
CA SER A 414 25.56 2.55 7.87
C SER A 414 26.67 2.13 6.90
N ARG A 415 26.68 0.86 6.46
CA ARG A 415 27.64 0.29 5.52
C ARG A 415 27.06 0.25 4.11
N LEU A 416 27.58 1.14 3.25
CA LEU A 416 27.16 1.25 1.85
C LEU A 416 27.39 -0.04 1.06
N ASP A 417 28.51 -0.71 1.32
CA ASP A 417 28.84 -1.98 0.68
C ASP A 417 27.82 -3.08 1.03
N TRP A 418 27.37 -3.14 2.29
CA TRP A 418 26.34 -4.10 2.72
C TRP A 418 24.95 -3.78 2.14
N LEU A 419 24.59 -2.49 2.06
CA LEU A 419 23.33 -2.09 1.41
C LEU A 419 23.33 -2.41 -0.08
N ALA A 420 24.43 -2.17 -0.78
CA ALA A 420 24.55 -2.50 -2.20
C ALA A 420 24.44 -4.02 -2.44
N GLU A 421 25.08 -4.82 -1.59
CA GLU A 421 24.97 -6.28 -1.63
C GLU A 421 23.52 -6.75 -1.38
N PHE A 422 22.88 -6.24 -0.32
CA PHE A 422 21.48 -6.57 -0.03
C PHE A 422 20.54 -6.15 -1.17
N LYS A 423 20.70 -4.93 -1.72
CA LYS A 423 19.86 -4.42 -2.80
C LYS A 423 19.99 -5.26 -4.07
N ALA A 424 21.18 -5.78 -4.36
CA ALA A 424 21.39 -6.68 -5.50
C ALA A 424 20.66 -8.04 -5.34
N LEU A 425 20.55 -8.54 -4.11
CA LEU A 425 19.87 -9.81 -3.79
C LEU A 425 18.35 -9.66 -3.64
N ALA A 426 17.88 -8.50 -3.16
CA ALA A 426 16.47 -8.22 -2.89
C ALA A 426 16.06 -6.81 -3.40
N PRO A 427 16.08 -6.56 -4.72
CA PRO A 427 15.89 -5.22 -5.29
C PRO A 427 14.51 -4.61 -5.01
N HIS A 428 13.51 -5.45 -4.73
CA HIS A 428 12.13 -5.04 -4.44
C HIS A 428 11.91 -4.56 -3.01
N ILE A 429 12.83 -4.88 -2.07
CA ILE A 429 12.73 -4.46 -0.68
C ILE A 429 13.30 -3.04 -0.54
N PRO A 430 12.56 -2.09 0.06
CA PRO A 430 13.05 -0.74 0.26
C PRO A 430 14.29 -0.72 1.16
N THR A 431 15.29 0.07 0.78
CA THR A 431 16.50 0.26 1.59
C THR A 431 16.69 1.70 2.03
N SER A 432 17.35 1.88 3.17
CA SER A 432 17.63 3.17 3.78
C SER A 432 19.11 3.31 4.11
N VAL A 433 19.75 4.37 3.61
CA VAL A 433 21.16 4.66 3.91
C VAL A 433 21.29 5.47 5.19
N LEU A 434 21.96 4.88 6.19
CA LEU A 434 22.17 5.50 7.50
C LEU A 434 23.50 6.26 7.54
N PHE A 435 23.50 7.50 8.02
CA PHE A 435 24.73 8.29 8.14
C PHE A 435 24.61 9.34 9.24
N SER A 436 25.69 9.57 9.99
CA SER A 436 25.71 10.55 11.08
C SER A 436 26.50 11.82 10.77
N ALA A 437 27.23 11.86 9.65
CA ALA A 437 27.99 13.03 9.24
C ALA A 437 27.06 14.07 8.59
N VAL A 438 27.13 15.34 9.02
CA VAL A 438 26.25 16.41 8.52
C VAL A 438 26.69 16.99 7.17
N ASN A 439 27.97 16.82 6.81
CA ASN A 439 28.58 17.42 5.61
C ASN A 439 28.66 16.44 4.42
N VAL A 440 27.89 15.36 4.44
CA VAL A 440 27.81 14.41 3.32
C VAL A 440 26.71 14.81 2.35
N ASP A 441 26.84 14.36 1.11
CA ASP A 441 25.75 14.48 0.13
C ASP A 441 24.84 13.24 0.22
N PRO A 442 23.69 13.31 0.92
CA PRO A 442 22.79 12.17 1.10
C PRO A 442 22.24 11.62 -0.21
N VAL A 443 22.07 12.47 -1.24
CA VAL A 443 21.56 12.02 -2.54
C VAL A 443 22.61 11.15 -3.23
N LYS A 444 23.88 11.57 -3.21
CA LYS A 444 24.97 10.75 -3.75
C LYS A 444 25.16 9.45 -2.98
N LEU A 445 25.03 9.48 -1.66
CA LEU A 445 25.11 8.27 -0.84
C LEU A 445 24.01 7.27 -1.20
N ALA A 446 22.76 7.71 -1.27
CA ALA A 446 21.64 6.86 -1.63
C ALA A 446 21.76 6.33 -3.07
N GLN A 447 22.08 7.20 -4.04
CA GLN A 447 22.24 6.80 -5.44
C GLN A 447 23.36 5.79 -5.67
N ALA A 448 24.45 5.86 -4.88
CA ALA A 448 25.57 4.93 -5.00
C ALA A 448 25.21 3.48 -4.65
N VAL A 449 24.11 3.27 -3.92
CA VAL A 449 23.65 1.94 -3.48
C VAL A 449 22.18 1.67 -3.84
N GLU A 450 21.62 2.51 -4.72
CA GLU A 450 20.22 2.46 -5.16
C GLU A 450 19.22 2.44 -3.97
N ALA A 451 19.52 3.20 -2.92
CA ALA A 451 18.64 3.30 -1.75
C ALA A 451 17.38 4.11 -2.04
N ASP A 452 16.30 3.76 -1.35
CA ASP A 452 15.00 4.44 -1.44
C ASP A 452 14.90 5.59 -0.42
N TYR A 453 15.52 5.43 0.75
CA TYR A 453 15.48 6.38 1.85
C TYR A 453 16.87 6.85 2.27
N VAL A 454 16.93 8.05 2.83
CA VAL A 454 18.07 8.56 3.60
C VAL A 454 17.70 8.60 5.07
N HIS A 455 18.63 8.17 5.93
CA HIS A 455 18.49 8.20 7.38
C HIS A 455 19.64 8.99 8.01
N PRO A 456 19.51 10.32 8.18
CA PRO A 456 20.45 11.10 8.96
C PRO A 456 20.32 10.77 10.46
N CYS A 457 21.33 10.17 11.10
CA CYS A 457 21.37 10.01 12.56
C CYS A 457 22.02 11.23 13.21
N TRP A 458 21.22 12.27 13.40
CA TRP A 458 21.68 13.60 13.81
C TRP A 458 21.20 14.04 15.20
N GLU A 459 20.60 13.14 15.99
CA GLU A 459 20.05 13.40 17.33
C GLU A 459 21.01 14.17 18.25
N GLN A 460 22.30 13.85 18.15
CA GLN A 460 23.39 14.42 18.96
C GLN A 460 24.25 15.46 18.22
N ARG A 461 23.87 15.89 17.01
CA ARG A 461 24.70 16.78 16.17
C ARG A 461 24.41 18.26 16.38
N ASP A 462 23.23 18.60 16.88
CA ASP A 462 22.79 19.96 17.22
C ASP A 462 21.78 19.88 18.38
N PRO A 463 21.61 20.90 19.23
CA PRO A 463 20.50 20.95 20.18
C PRO A 463 19.12 20.90 19.52
N HIS A 464 19.01 21.36 18.27
CA HIS A 464 17.80 21.39 17.46
C HIS A 464 18.04 20.77 16.08
N PRO A 465 18.30 19.45 16.01
CA PRO A 465 18.78 18.79 14.79
C PRO A 465 17.78 18.85 13.63
N HIS A 466 16.48 19.05 13.87
CA HIS A 466 15.52 19.34 12.80
C HIS A 466 15.94 20.51 11.90
N ARG A 467 16.68 21.51 12.42
CA ARG A 467 17.13 22.68 11.65
C ARG A 467 18.15 22.34 10.56
N LEU A 468 18.85 21.21 10.71
CA LEU A 468 19.78 20.71 9.70
C LEU A 468 19.02 20.20 8.46
N LEU A 469 17.76 19.80 8.61
CA LEU A 469 16.83 19.43 7.54
C LEU A 469 16.19 20.68 6.91
N SER A 470 17.01 21.61 6.42
CA SER A 470 16.50 22.85 5.80
C SER A 470 15.55 22.55 4.62
N PRO A 471 14.62 23.45 4.28
CA PRO A 471 13.71 23.25 3.13
C PRO A 471 14.44 22.94 1.82
N LYS A 472 15.61 23.56 1.59
CA LYS A 472 16.45 23.28 0.42
C LYS A 472 17.02 21.85 0.45
N TRP A 473 17.37 21.35 1.63
CA TRP A 473 17.87 19.99 1.80
C TRP A 473 16.76 18.97 1.51
N ILE A 474 15.57 19.17 2.10
CA ILE A 474 14.40 18.31 1.89
C ILE A 474 14.00 18.29 0.41
N GLN A 475 13.86 19.47 -0.21
CA GLN A 475 13.51 19.57 -1.63
C GLN A 475 14.50 18.82 -2.52
N ARG A 476 15.80 18.89 -2.21
CA ARG A 476 16.85 18.21 -2.97
C ARG A 476 16.74 16.68 -2.85
N VAL A 477 16.46 16.17 -1.65
CA VAL A 477 16.24 14.73 -1.41
C VAL A 477 14.97 14.25 -2.11
N ARG A 478 13.86 14.98 -1.96
CA ARG A 478 12.57 14.70 -2.61
C ARG A 478 12.67 14.71 -4.15
N LYS A 479 13.38 15.69 -4.73
CA LYS A 479 13.61 15.77 -6.18
C LYS A 479 14.42 14.59 -6.72
N ALA A 480 15.24 13.96 -5.88
CA ALA A 480 15.96 12.74 -6.22
C ALA A 480 15.10 11.47 -6.08
N GLY A 481 13.81 11.59 -5.73
CA GLY A 481 12.90 10.47 -5.54
C GLY A 481 13.05 9.75 -4.19
N LEU A 482 13.76 10.33 -3.23
CA LEU A 482 14.13 9.68 -1.97
C LEU A 482 13.18 10.04 -0.81
N GLY A 483 13.03 9.08 0.11
CA GLY A 483 12.38 9.25 1.40
C GLY A 483 13.34 9.72 2.51
N ILE A 484 12.79 10.23 3.60
CA ILE A 484 13.53 10.73 4.77
C ILE A 484 12.99 10.05 6.01
N ILE A 485 13.82 9.22 6.64
CA ILE A 485 13.57 8.65 7.98
C ILE A 485 14.54 9.30 8.95
N THR A 486 14.10 9.71 10.12
CA THR A 486 14.99 10.33 11.12
C THR A 486 15.32 9.39 12.26
N TRP A 487 16.33 9.80 13.02
CA TRP A 487 16.85 9.19 14.24
C TRP A 487 15.77 8.93 15.31
N HIS A 488 16.18 8.24 16.38
CA HIS A 488 15.37 8.07 17.59
C HIS A 488 15.22 9.41 18.31
N GLU A 489 14.06 10.05 18.23
CA GLU A 489 13.80 11.34 18.86
C GLU A 489 12.79 11.21 19.98
N GLU A 490 13.14 11.75 21.15
CA GLU A 490 12.34 11.66 22.38
C GLU A 490 11.80 13.01 22.84
N ARG A 491 12.31 14.10 22.26
CA ARG A 491 11.94 15.47 22.61
C ARG A 491 10.66 15.88 21.88
N PRO A 492 9.55 16.17 22.59
CA PRO A 492 8.27 16.51 21.95
C PRO A 492 8.35 17.71 21.00
N GLU A 493 9.17 18.70 21.31
CA GLU A 493 9.37 19.87 20.46
C GLU A 493 10.10 19.54 19.14
N GLU A 494 11.04 18.60 19.16
CA GLU A 494 11.75 18.14 17.97
C GLU A 494 10.85 17.24 17.13
N ILE A 495 10.09 16.33 17.74
CA ILE A 495 9.07 15.51 17.06
C ILE A 495 8.05 16.41 16.35
N ALA A 496 7.55 17.44 17.03
CA ALA A 496 6.63 18.40 16.44
C ALA A 496 7.25 19.18 15.26
N ALA A 497 8.53 19.56 15.36
CA ALA A 497 9.25 20.22 14.28
C ALA A 497 9.49 19.28 13.09
N LEU A 498 9.90 18.03 13.32
CA LEU A 498 10.07 17.01 12.29
C LEU A 498 8.75 16.73 11.54
N ARG A 499 7.63 16.70 12.27
CA ARG A 499 6.30 16.61 11.67
C ARG A 499 5.99 17.79 10.75
N GLN A 500 6.29 19.03 11.17
CA GLN A 500 6.13 20.22 10.32
C GLN A 500 7.01 20.19 9.06
N LEU A 501 8.10 19.42 9.07
CA LEU A 501 8.96 19.24 7.90
C LEU A 501 8.45 18.18 6.92
N GLY A 502 7.49 17.33 7.32
CA GLY A 502 6.93 16.30 6.44
C GLY A 502 7.90 15.18 6.12
N VAL A 503 8.66 14.70 7.12
CA VAL A 503 9.50 13.50 7.00
C VAL A 503 8.63 12.24 6.84
N ASP A 504 9.16 11.16 6.25
CA ASP A 504 8.39 9.93 6.00
C ASP A 504 8.40 8.96 7.16
N GLY A 505 9.34 9.11 8.11
CA GLY A 505 9.41 8.28 9.30
C GLY A 505 10.25 8.92 10.40
N ILE A 506 9.89 8.62 11.64
CA ILE A 506 10.60 9.05 12.85
C ILE A 506 10.82 7.80 13.69
N CYS A 507 12.07 7.55 14.10
CA CYS A 507 12.34 6.52 15.10
C CYS A 507 12.13 7.08 16.51
N SER A 508 11.81 6.23 17.47
CA SER A 508 11.75 6.59 18.89
C SER A 508 11.79 5.34 19.77
N ASP A 509 12.44 5.42 20.92
CA ASP A 509 12.40 4.41 21.98
C ASP A 509 11.02 4.39 22.67
N ARG A 510 10.25 5.48 22.52
CA ARG A 510 8.90 5.72 23.07
C ARG A 510 7.89 5.98 21.94
N PRO A 511 7.50 4.95 21.18
CA PRO A 511 6.66 5.11 19.99
C PRO A 511 5.32 5.83 20.26
N GLU A 512 4.82 5.83 21.50
CA GLU A 512 3.62 6.57 21.89
C GLU A 512 3.76 8.10 21.73
N LEU A 513 4.97 8.65 21.79
CA LEU A 513 5.23 10.09 21.59
C LEU A 513 5.00 10.53 20.14
N LEU A 514 5.03 9.58 19.20
CA LEU A 514 4.83 9.83 17.78
C LEU A 514 3.35 9.84 17.38
N LEU A 515 2.45 9.51 18.32
CA LEU A 515 1.01 9.59 18.09
C LEU A 515 0.57 11.07 17.96
N PRO A 516 -0.47 11.35 17.16
CA PRO A 516 -1.04 12.68 17.12
C PRO A 516 -1.51 13.10 18.52
N SER A 517 -1.12 14.30 18.95
CA SER A 517 -1.62 14.90 20.19
C SER A 517 -3.12 15.18 20.06
N GLY A 518 -3.99 14.23 20.46
CA GLY A 518 -5.44 14.47 20.56
C GLY A 518 -6.42 13.33 20.20
N GLY A 519 -6.04 12.05 20.23
CA GLY A 519 -6.97 10.95 19.98
C GLY A 519 -7.20 10.03 21.19
N GLN A 520 -8.28 10.27 21.94
CA GLN A 520 -9.06 9.23 22.62
C GLN A 520 -10.35 9.01 21.83
#